data_AF-A0AAX1C4J7-F1
#
_entry.id   AF-A0AAX1C4J7-F1
#
_cell.length_a   1.000
_cell.length_b   1.000
_cell.length_c   1.000
_cell.angle_alpha   90.00
_cell.angle_beta   90.00
_cell.angle_gamma   90.00
#
_symmetry.space_group_name_H-M   'P 1'
#
loop_
_entity.id
_entity.type
_entity.pdbx_description
1 polymer ?
#
loop_
_entity_poly.entity_id
_entity_poly.type
_entity_poly.pdbx_seq_one_letter_code
_entity_poly.pdbx_strand_id
1 'polypeptide(L)' 'MRSAGSPVSSPSDYLRHYTVGYAPNGSRGNPPPQLTLKGRWLEDLGFNTGQPVIVTVERGRRGIEAELRI' A
#
# COMPACT_ATOMS: atom_id res chain seq x y z
N MET A 1 -29.76 -14.72 21.76
CA MET A 1 -29.18 -13.80 20.77
C MET A 1 -27.76 -14.27 20.45
N ARG A 2 -27.49 -14.71 19.21
CA ARG A 2 -26.16 -15.15 18.78
C ARG A 2 -25.40 -13.92 18.28
N SER A 3 -24.26 -13.62 18.91
CA SER A 3 -23.33 -12.59 18.44
C SER A 3 -22.84 -13.00 17.05
N ALA A 4 -23.18 -12.22 16.03
CA ALA A 4 -22.57 -12.36 14.72
C ALA A 4 -21.10 -11.94 14.87
N GLY A 5 -20.19 -12.90 14.87
CA GLY A 5 -18.76 -12.61 14.77
C GLY A 5 -18.52 -11.84 13.48
N SER A 6 -17.87 -10.68 13.58
CA SER A 6 -17.41 -9.93 12.42
C SER A 6 -16.68 -10.88 11.44
N PRO A 7 -16.90 -10.76 10.12
CA PRO A 7 -16.21 -11.61 9.18
C PRO A 7 -14.71 -11.37 9.37
N VAL A 8 -13.99 -12.43 9.75
CA VAL A 8 -12.52 -12.44 9.70
C VAL A 8 -12.19 -12.29 8.23
N SER A 9 -11.76 -11.09 7.83
CA SER A 9 -11.36 -10.80 6.47
C SER A 9 -10.19 -11.72 6.11
N SER A 10 -10.40 -12.47 5.04
CA SER A 10 -9.38 -13.35 4.50
C SER A 10 -8.29 -12.50 3.86
N PRO A 11 -7.00 -12.88 3.90
CA PRO A 11 -5.92 -12.06 3.31
C PRO A 11 -6.13 -11.78 1.80
N SER A 12 -6.97 -12.57 1.13
CA SER A 12 -7.44 -12.30 -0.24
C SER A 12 -8.31 -11.06 -0.40
N ASP A 13 -9.01 -10.60 0.65
CA ASP A 13 -9.90 -9.44 0.60
C ASP A 13 -9.14 -8.11 0.41
N TYR A 14 -7.83 -8.11 0.68
CA TYR A 14 -6.96 -6.94 0.54
C TYR A 14 -6.02 -7.02 -0.66
N LEU A 15 -6.07 -8.09 -1.47
CA LEU A 15 -5.22 -8.21 -2.64
C LEU A 15 -5.72 -7.31 -3.77
N ARG A 16 -4.91 -6.33 -4.16
CA ARG A 16 -5.20 -5.40 -5.26
C ARG A 16 -4.18 -5.57 -6.37
N HIS A 17 -4.65 -5.76 -7.61
CA HIS A 17 -3.79 -5.81 -8.80
C HIS A 17 -3.71 -4.42 -9.43
N TYR A 18 -2.49 -3.92 -9.61
CA TYR A 18 -2.22 -2.66 -10.28
C TYR A 18 -1.22 -2.87 -11.42
N THR A 19 -1.38 -2.12 -12.50
CA THR A 19 -0.39 -2.06 -13.58
C THR A 19 0.53 -0.88 -13.34
N VAL A 20 1.83 -1.08 -13.55
CA VAL A 20 2.82 0.01 -13.47
C VAL A 20 2.61 0.96 -14.64
N GLY A 21 2.34 2.23 -14.34
CA GLY A 21 2.31 3.32 -15.31
C GLY A 21 3.42 4.31 -15.00
N TYR A 22 4.22 4.67 -16.00
CA TYR A 22 5.17 5.77 -15.90
C TYR A 22 4.46 7.07 -16.27
N ALA A 23 4.49 8.07 -15.40
CA ALA A 23 4.00 9.40 -15.74
C ALA A 23 5.06 10.11 -16.60
N PRO A 24 4.78 10.45 -17.87
CA PRO A 24 5.73 11.18 -18.70
C PRO A 24 5.92 12.59 -18.13
N ASN A 25 7.16 12.96 -17.79
CA ASN A 25 7.47 14.23 -17.10
C ASN A 25 7.55 15.47 -18.03
N GLY A 26 6.84 15.47 -19.16
CA GLY A 26 6.67 16.65 -20.01
C GLY A 26 7.93 17.50 -20.26
N SER A 27 9.08 16.85 -20.51
CA SER A 27 10.37 17.50 -20.81
C SER A 27 11.10 18.17 -19.64
N ARG A 28 10.61 18.06 -18.40
CA ARG A 28 11.42 18.38 -17.20
C ARG A 28 12.27 17.15 -16.87
N GLY A 29 13.51 17.36 -16.41
CA GLY A 29 14.48 16.29 -16.16
C GLY A 29 13.91 15.09 -15.42
N ASN A 30 14.57 13.92 -15.55
CA ASN A 30 14.04 12.65 -15.03
C ASN A 30 13.66 12.78 -13.55
N PRO A 31 12.36 12.80 -13.20
CA PRO A 31 11.99 12.84 -11.80
C PRO A 31 12.43 11.51 -11.19
N PRO A 32 12.86 11.51 -9.92
CA PRO A 32 13.15 10.25 -9.25
C PRO A 32 11.91 9.33 -9.35
N PRO A 33 12.11 8.01 -9.51
CA PRO A 33 11.00 7.08 -9.56
C PRO A 33 10.14 7.23 -8.31
N GLN A 34 8.83 7.43 -8.50
CA GLN A 34 7.87 7.55 -7.40
C GLN A 34 6.97 6.32 -7.37
N LEU A 35 6.64 5.87 -6.16
CA LEU A 35 5.63 4.84 -5.92
C LEU A 35 4.46 5.49 -5.19
N THR A 36 3.40 5.77 -5.92
CA THR A 36 2.21 6.43 -5.39
C THR A 36 1.11 5.41 -5.15
N LEU A 37 0.80 5.13 -3.89
CA LEU A 37 -0.37 4.36 -3.50
C LEU A 37 -1.54 5.31 -3.23
N LYS A 38 -2.75 4.95 -3.66
CA LYS A 38 -3.97 5.75 -3.41
C LYS A 38 -5.13 4.87 -2.99
N GLY A 39 -5.98 5.41 -2.12
CA GLY A 39 -7.28 4.83 -1.73
C GLY A 39 -7.48 4.81 -0.22
N ARG A 40 -8.75 4.84 0.22
CA ARG A 40 -9.12 4.81 1.64
C ARG A 40 -8.67 3.53 2.35
N TRP A 41 -8.54 2.43 1.61
CA TRP A 41 -8.10 1.12 2.13
C TRP A 41 -6.68 1.15 2.75
N LEU A 42 -5.88 2.18 2.47
CA LEU A 42 -4.57 2.35 3.09
C LEU A 42 -4.69 2.62 4.60
N GLU A 43 -5.65 3.45 5.02
CA GLU A 43 -5.90 3.73 6.44
C GLU A 43 -6.34 2.46 7.17
N ASP A 44 -7.19 1.65 6.54
CA ASP A 44 -7.64 0.35 7.08
C ASP A 44 -6.49 -0.64 7.28
N LEU A 45 -5.39 -0.49 6.53
CA LEU A 45 -4.16 -1.28 6.67
C LEU A 45 -3.11 -0.60 7.57
N GLY A 46 -3.47 0.49 8.24
CA GLY A 46 -2.60 1.19 9.18
C GLY A 46 -1.64 2.21 8.53
N PHE A 47 -1.85 2.60 7.28
CA PHE A 47 -1.08 3.67 6.63
C PHE A 47 -1.61 5.05 6.98
N ASN A 48 -0.91 5.79 7.85
CA ASN A 48 -1.24 7.16 8.22
C ASN A 48 -0.28 8.19 7.61
N THR A 49 -0.74 9.44 7.49
CA THR A 49 0.11 10.54 7.01
C THR A 49 1.22 10.84 8.02
N GLY A 50 2.45 11.00 7.51
CA GLY A 50 3.62 11.40 8.32
C GLY A 50 4.27 10.26 9.12
N GLN A 51 3.77 9.02 9.01
CA GLN A 51 4.40 7.88 9.65
C GLN A 51 5.54 7.29 8.79
N PRO A 52 6.60 6.76 9.39
CA PRO A 52 7.59 5.98 8.67
C PRO A 52 6.97 4.68 8.13
N VAL A 53 7.45 4.24 6.96
CA VAL A 53 7.07 2.97 6.34
C VAL A 53 8.33 2.21 5.94
N ILE A 54 8.26 0.88 6.00
CA ILE A 54 9.36 0.02 5.56
C ILE A 54 9.05 -0.44 4.14
N VAL A 55 10.00 -0.23 3.23
CA VAL A 55 9.92 -0.71 1.85
C VAL A 55 10.97 -1.79 1.66
N THR A 56 10.53 -3.01 1.41
CA THR A 56 11.41 -4.16 1.14
C THR A 56 11.29 -4.58 -0.31
N VAL A 57 12.38 -5.14 -0.86
CA VAL A 57 12.40 -5.73 -2.20
C VAL A 57 12.91 -7.15 -2.08
N GLU A 58 12.06 -8.11 -2.40
CA GLU A 58 12.39 -9.52 -2.37
C GLU A 58 11.94 -10.21 -3.66
N ARG A 59 12.88 -10.87 -4.35
CA ARG A 59 12.61 -11.70 -5.54
C ARG A 59 11.75 -11.01 -6.61
N GLY A 60 11.99 -9.72 -6.87
CA GLY A 60 11.25 -8.93 -7.86
C GLY A 60 9.88 -8.43 -7.40
N ARG A 61 9.52 -8.64 -6.14
CA ARG A 61 8.32 -8.07 -5.51
C ARG A 61 8.73 -7.00 -4.51
N ARG A 62 7.96 -5.93 -4.42
CA ARG A 62 8.14 -4.91 -3.39
C ARG A 62 7.06 -5.07 -2.34
N GLY A 63 7.47 -5.21 -1.08
CA GLY A 63 6.60 -5.14 0.09
C GLY A 63 6.64 -3.74 0.68
N ILE A 64 5.50 -3.23 1.13
CA ILE A 64 5.42 -1.97 1.89
C ILE A 64 4.62 -2.28 3.14
N GLU A 65 5.21 -2.01 4.28
CA GLU A 65 4.62 -2.27 5.58
C GLU A 65 4.58 -0.98 6.40
N ALA A 66 3.43 -0.72 7.02
CA ALA A 66 3.30 0.36 7.98
C ALA A 66 4.03 -0.01 9.27
N GLU A 67 4.87 0.88 9.78
CA GLU A 67 5.47 0.67 11.10
C GLU A 67 4.38 0.88 12.17
N LEU A 68 3.79 -0.22 12.65
CA LEU A 68 2.86 -0.20 13.77
C LEU A 68 3.66 -0.04 15.06
N ARG A 69 3.65 1.16 15.65
CA ARG A 69 4.14 1.38 17.01
C ARG A 69 3.07 0.87 17.99
N ILE A 70 3.41 -0.19 18.72
CA ILE A 70 2.63 -0.77 19.83
C ILE A 70 2.94 0.01 21.10
#